data_AF-A0A7J3BDQ0-F1
#
_entry.id   AF-A0A7J3BDQ0-F1
#
_cell.length_a   1.000
_cell.length_b   1.000
_cell.length_c   1.000
_cell.angle_alpha   90.00
_cell.angle_beta   90.00
_cell.angle_gamma   90.00
#
_symmetry.space_group_name_H-M   'P 1'
#
loop_
_entity.id
_entity.type
_entity.pdbx_description
1 polymer ?
#
loop_
_entity_poly.entity_id
_entity_poly.type
_entity_poly.pdbx_seq_one_letter_code
_entity_poly.pdbx_strand_id
1 'polypeptide(L)'
;MNSRERVIAALEHREPDRVPIDLGGSVSSIHWFAYKTLTQFLGLDLDIRIGDKIQQLAVLDAPVLERLGVDIRHVSLKKGFFIGGEDRLDDPSGRAYFIDDWGIKWAKNPYYYDMVDHPLKDATTEDLERYPWPDPSDPARYDGLREDVKHLYEGTEYAIVADAIFGGLFECAWWLRGFERFNVDLHKRPDFATGLLDKILELYLGFYGRYLDAVGDRVEMVELGDDLGAQTGPIISPQMFRKYLKPRYKKLY
;
A
#
# COMPACT_ATOMS: atom_id res chain seq x y z
N MET A 1 -27.79 11.89 -3.75
CA MET A 1 -26.84 11.14 -4.58
C MET A 1 -26.57 9.82 -3.86
N ASN A 2 -26.34 8.72 -4.57
CA ASN A 2 -25.79 7.54 -3.92
C ASN A 2 -24.29 7.72 -3.64
N SER A 3 -23.65 6.76 -2.97
CA SER A 3 -22.25 6.88 -2.53
C SER A 3 -21.27 7.04 -3.70
N ARG A 4 -21.47 6.27 -4.78
CA ARG A 4 -20.65 6.35 -5.99
C ARG A 4 -20.81 7.69 -6.70
N GLU A 5 -22.04 8.15 -6.92
CA GLU A 5 -22.35 9.46 -7.51
C GLU A 5 -21.73 10.61 -6.71
N ARG A 6 -21.77 10.52 -5.38
CA ARG A 6 -21.20 11.50 -4.45
C ARG A 6 -19.68 11.60 -4.61
N VAL A 7 -19.00 10.46 -4.64
CA VAL A 7 -17.54 10.39 -4.84
C VAL A 7 -17.17 10.92 -6.23
N ILE A 8 -17.88 10.50 -7.29
CA ILE A 8 -17.63 10.98 -8.66
C ILE A 8 -17.85 12.49 -8.75
N ALA A 9 -18.91 13.04 -8.14
CA ALA A 9 -19.13 14.48 -8.13
C ALA A 9 -17.94 15.24 -7.50
N ALA A 10 -17.42 14.76 -6.36
CA ALA A 10 -16.26 15.35 -5.72
C ALA A 10 -14.99 15.27 -6.60
N LEU A 11 -14.72 14.10 -7.22
CA LEU A 11 -13.59 13.91 -8.12
C LEU A 11 -13.65 14.79 -9.38
N GLU A 12 -14.86 15.08 -9.86
CA GLU A 12 -15.09 15.98 -10.99
C GLU A 12 -15.19 17.46 -10.58
N HIS A 13 -14.85 17.79 -9.32
CA HIS A 13 -14.89 19.14 -8.77
C HIS A 13 -16.28 19.78 -8.84
N ARG A 14 -17.34 18.96 -8.71
CA ARG A 14 -18.74 19.38 -8.57
C ARG A 14 -19.17 19.24 -7.11
N GLU A 15 -20.07 20.10 -6.64
CA GLU A 15 -20.54 20.05 -5.24
C GLU A 15 -21.41 18.81 -4.99
N PRO A 16 -20.99 17.88 -4.11
CA PRO A 16 -21.79 16.72 -3.74
C PRO A 16 -22.87 17.09 -2.71
N ASP A 17 -23.80 16.16 -2.44
CA ASP A 17 -24.82 16.33 -1.41
C ASP A 17 -24.27 16.32 0.04
N ARG A 18 -23.07 15.75 0.24
CA ARG A 18 -22.22 15.89 1.44
C ARG A 18 -20.77 15.50 1.10
N VAL A 19 -19.84 15.78 2.00
CA VAL A 19 -18.45 15.31 1.89
C VAL A 19 -18.42 13.77 1.86
N PRO A 20 -17.80 13.14 0.84
CA PRO A 20 -17.59 11.69 0.81
C PRO A 20 -16.68 11.24 1.95
N ILE A 21 -16.94 10.06 2.52
CA ILE A 21 -16.18 9.48 3.63
C ILE A 21 -15.47 8.22 3.15
N ASP A 22 -14.16 8.16 3.39
CA ASP A 22 -13.32 6.99 3.18
C ASP A 22 -12.96 6.31 4.51
N LEU A 23 -12.99 4.98 4.55
CA LEU A 23 -12.55 4.17 5.68
C LEU A 23 -12.40 2.70 5.26
N GLY A 24 -11.30 2.07 5.68
CA GLY A 24 -11.08 0.63 5.49
C GLY A 24 -10.11 0.26 4.38
N GLY A 25 -9.40 1.24 3.80
CA GLY A 25 -8.32 1.03 2.85
C GLY A 25 -6.95 0.84 3.49
N SER A 26 -5.92 0.76 2.65
CA SER A 26 -4.54 0.49 3.05
C SER A 26 -3.92 1.58 3.97
N VAL A 27 -4.36 2.83 3.83
CA VAL A 27 -3.91 3.98 4.63
C VAL A 27 -5.04 4.71 5.37
N SER A 28 -6.28 4.23 5.21
CA SER A 28 -7.49 4.83 5.79
C SER A 28 -8.26 3.88 6.71
N SER A 29 -7.64 2.79 7.16
CA SER A 29 -8.26 1.84 8.08
C SER A 29 -7.93 2.13 9.56
N ILE A 30 -8.45 1.30 10.43
CA ILE A 30 -8.32 1.38 11.89
C ILE A 30 -7.57 0.15 12.41
N HIS A 31 -6.68 0.35 13.38
CA HIS A 31 -5.97 -0.74 14.02
C HIS A 31 -6.96 -1.73 14.67
N TRP A 32 -6.69 -3.03 14.56
CA TRP A 32 -7.60 -4.08 15.04
C TRP A 32 -8.05 -3.95 16.50
N PHE A 33 -7.19 -3.46 17.42
CA PHE A 33 -7.60 -3.31 18.83
C PHE A 33 -8.68 -2.22 18.97
N ALA A 34 -8.54 -1.13 18.23
CA ALA A 34 -9.48 -0.01 18.25
C ALA A 34 -10.77 -0.40 17.51
N TYR A 35 -10.66 -1.15 16.42
CA TYR A 35 -11.81 -1.72 15.73
C TYR A 35 -12.63 -2.63 16.64
N LYS A 36 -11.97 -3.52 17.41
CA LYS A 36 -12.63 -4.38 18.40
C LYS A 36 -13.40 -3.58 19.45
N THR A 37 -12.81 -2.51 19.97
CA THR A 37 -13.50 -1.63 20.92
C THR A 37 -14.68 -0.91 20.27
N LEU A 38 -14.55 -0.49 19.01
CA LEU A 38 -15.62 0.14 18.25
C LEU A 38 -16.80 -0.82 18.03
N THR A 39 -16.56 -2.06 17.60
CA THR A 39 -17.65 -3.03 17.36
C THR A 39 -18.41 -3.34 18.65
N GLN A 40 -17.70 -3.51 19.77
CA GLN A 40 -18.30 -3.67 21.09
C GLN A 40 -19.17 -2.46 21.50
N PHE A 41 -18.66 -1.24 21.29
CA PHE A 41 -19.42 -0.02 21.56
C PHE A 41 -20.69 0.09 20.71
N LEU A 42 -20.63 -0.37 19.46
CA LEU A 42 -21.77 -0.41 18.55
C LEU A 42 -22.75 -1.56 18.84
N GLY A 43 -22.44 -2.45 19.79
CA GLY A 43 -23.25 -3.62 20.11
C GLY A 43 -23.22 -4.70 19.02
N LEU A 44 -22.14 -4.77 18.26
CA LEU A 44 -21.93 -5.74 17.19
C LEU A 44 -21.02 -6.87 17.67
N ASP A 45 -21.43 -8.11 17.44
CA ASP A 45 -20.62 -9.30 17.68
C ASP A 45 -19.98 -9.73 16.34
N LEU A 46 -18.72 -9.36 16.14
CA LEU A 46 -18.00 -9.53 14.88
C LEU A 46 -16.63 -10.15 15.13
N ASP A 47 -16.23 -11.07 14.26
CA ASP A 47 -14.89 -11.65 14.25
C ASP A 47 -13.88 -10.64 13.68
N ILE A 48 -12.88 -10.30 14.49
CA ILE A 48 -11.86 -9.32 14.11
C ILE A 48 -10.83 -9.99 13.19
N ARG A 49 -10.76 -9.51 11.95
CA ARG A 49 -9.81 -9.96 10.94
C ARG A 49 -8.76 -8.88 10.69
N ILE A 50 -7.51 -9.28 10.55
CA ILE A 50 -6.40 -8.38 10.20
C ILE A 50 -6.20 -8.45 8.69
N GLY A 51 -6.33 -7.30 8.02
CA GLY A 51 -6.12 -7.17 6.56
C GLY A 51 -4.72 -6.67 6.22
N ASP A 52 -4.11 -5.91 7.12
CA ASP A 52 -2.73 -5.45 7.02
C ASP A 52 -1.92 -5.97 8.21
N LYS A 53 -0.96 -6.84 7.92
CA LYS A 53 -0.09 -7.43 8.93
C LYS A 53 0.91 -6.43 9.52
N ILE A 54 1.44 -5.50 8.74
CA ILE A 54 2.48 -4.58 9.18
C ILE A 54 1.88 -3.54 10.13
N GLN A 55 0.86 -2.84 9.66
CA GLN A 55 0.18 -1.77 10.38
C GLN A 55 -0.87 -2.30 11.38
N GLN A 56 -1.15 -3.61 11.34
CA GLN A 56 -2.13 -4.27 12.20
C GLN A 56 -3.55 -3.72 12.00
N LEU A 57 -3.90 -3.34 10.76
CA LEU A 57 -5.19 -2.78 10.39
C LEU A 57 -6.25 -3.88 10.23
N ALA A 58 -7.45 -3.58 10.71
CA ALA A 58 -8.59 -4.48 10.58
C ALA A 58 -9.15 -4.48 9.16
N VAL A 59 -9.74 -5.61 8.77
CA VAL A 59 -10.75 -5.63 7.70
C VAL A 59 -12.08 -5.19 8.31
N LEU A 60 -12.66 -4.14 7.75
CA LEU A 60 -13.90 -3.56 8.27
C LEU A 60 -15.11 -4.24 7.65
N ASP A 61 -16.12 -4.50 8.48
CA ASP A 61 -17.34 -5.21 8.08
C ASP A 61 -18.41 -4.22 7.63
N ALA A 62 -19.24 -4.65 6.67
CA ALA A 62 -20.27 -3.81 6.05
C ALA A 62 -21.19 -3.09 7.06
N PRO A 63 -21.68 -3.72 8.15
CA PRO A 63 -22.52 -3.02 9.13
C PRO A 63 -21.83 -1.83 9.81
N VAL A 64 -20.51 -1.88 9.99
CA VAL A 64 -19.75 -0.77 10.57
C VAL A 64 -19.57 0.35 9.54
N LEU A 65 -19.15 0.00 8.32
CA LEU A 65 -18.98 0.95 7.22
C LEU A 65 -20.29 1.68 6.90
N GLU A 66 -21.41 0.96 6.87
CA GLU A 66 -22.75 1.51 6.67
C GLU A 66 -23.15 2.45 7.79
N ARG A 67 -22.93 2.06 9.05
CA ARG A 67 -23.28 2.88 10.21
C ARG A 67 -22.46 4.17 10.30
N LEU A 68 -21.23 4.16 9.80
CA LEU A 68 -20.36 5.32 9.70
C LEU A 68 -20.59 6.13 8.41
N GLY A 69 -21.47 5.67 7.52
CA GLY A 69 -21.77 6.36 6.27
C GLY A 69 -20.59 6.39 5.30
N VAL A 70 -19.75 5.35 5.30
CA VAL A 70 -18.56 5.24 4.43
C VAL A 70 -19.01 4.99 3.00
N ASP A 71 -18.54 5.86 2.10
CA ASP A 71 -18.97 5.93 0.70
C ASP A 71 -18.14 5.03 -0.22
N ILE A 72 -17.00 4.53 0.27
CA ILE A 72 -15.99 3.80 -0.48
C ILE A 72 -15.92 2.32 -0.05
N ARG A 73 -15.60 1.44 -1.00
CA ARG A 73 -15.17 0.07 -0.76
C ARG A 73 -13.83 -0.17 -1.44
N HIS A 74 -12.92 -0.82 -0.74
CA HIS A 74 -11.58 -1.08 -1.23
C HIS A 74 -11.51 -2.48 -1.82
N VAL A 75 -10.82 -2.60 -2.94
CA VAL A 75 -10.29 -3.86 -3.44
C VAL A 75 -8.77 -3.78 -3.31
N SER A 76 -8.12 -4.86 -2.92
CA SER A 76 -6.66 -4.94 -2.75
C SER A 76 -6.17 -6.28 -3.31
N LEU A 77 -4.89 -6.38 -3.65
CA LEU A 77 -4.30 -7.65 -4.12
C LEU A 77 -4.50 -8.79 -3.09
N LYS A 78 -4.68 -10.02 -3.57
CA LYS A 78 -4.87 -11.19 -2.69
C LYS A 78 -3.61 -11.68 -2.00
N LYS A 79 -2.47 -11.36 -2.60
CA LYS A 79 -1.14 -11.67 -2.08
C LYS A 79 -0.23 -10.49 -2.33
N GLY A 80 0.51 -10.09 -1.31
CA GLY A 80 1.45 -9.00 -1.40
C GLY A 80 1.93 -8.55 -0.03
N PHE A 81 2.55 -7.38 -0.04
CA PHE A 81 3.27 -6.81 1.08
C PHE A 81 2.50 -6.79 2.40
N PHE A 82 1.25 -6.35 2.37
CA PHE A 82 0.44 -6.20 3.58
C PHE A 82 -0.15 -7.53 4.10
N ILE A 83 -0.16 -8.60 3.29
CA ILE A 83 -0.97 -9.81 3.55
C ILE A 83 -0.09 -11.09 3.70
N GLY A 84 1.23 -10.96 3.52
CA GLY A 84 2.16 -12.09 3.41
C GLY A 84 3.06 -12.38 4.62
N GLY A 85 3.81 -13.48 4.51
CA GLY A 85 4.89 -13.88 5.42
C GLY A 85 4.44 -14.65 6.66
N GLU A 86 5.08 -15.79 6.93
CA GLU A 86 4.87 -16.53 8.18
C GLU A 86 5.75 -15.96 9.29
N ASP A 87 5.16 -15.81 10.49
CA ASP A 87 5.91 -15.38 11.66
C ASP A 87 6.92 -16.46 12.08
N ARG A 88 8.15 -16.02 12.28
CA ARG A 88 9.27 -16.80 12.80
C ARG A 88 9.65 -16.28 14.18
N LEU A 89 10.13 -17.17 15.04
CA LEU A 89 10.45 -16.90 16.45
C LEU A 89 11.92 -17.14 16.80
N ASP A 90 12.76 -17.41 15.81
CA ASP A 90 14.18 -17.72 15.97
C ASP A 90 15.09 -16.47 15.99
N ASP A 91 14.52 -15.27 16.09
CA ASP A 91 15.29 -14.03 16.19
C ASP A 91 15.89 -13.84 17.60
N PRO A 92 17.18 -13.47 17.71
CA PRO A 92 17.82 -13.23 19.02
C PRO A 92 17.15 -12.16 19.89
N SER A 93 16.36 -11.23 19.31
CA SER A 93 15.59 -10.24 20.07
C SER A 93 14.38 -10.84 20.79
N GLY A 94 14.00 -12.08 20.48
CA GLY A 94 12.80 -12.73 21.01
C GLY A 94 11.49 -12.21 20.42
N ARG A 95 11.55 -11.31 19.42
CA ARG A 95 10.39 -10.78 18.72
C ARG A 95 10.03 -11.67 17.54
N ALA A 96 8.73 -11.93 17.38
CA ALA A 96 8.23 -12.52 16.15
C ALA A 96 8.60 -11.63 14.96
N TYR A 97 9.02 -12.22 13.85
CA TYR A 97 9.34 -11.48 12.64
C TYR A 97 8.93 -12.25 11.40
N PHE A 98 8.80 -11.55 10.27
CA PHE A 98 8.70 -12.18 8.96
C PHE A 98 9.60 -11.45 7.96
N ILE A 99 9.79 -12.06 6.80
CA ILE A 99 10.44 -11.45 5.65
C ILE A 99 9.40 -11.39 4.55
N ASP A 100 9.18 -10.20 4.00
CA ASP A 100 8.21 -10.00 2.94
C ASP A 100 8.72 -10.44 1.56
N ASP A 101 7.86 -10.33 0.56
CA ASP A 101 8.15 -10.66 -0.84
C ASP A 101 9.35 -9.88 -1.40
N TRP A 102 9.63 -8.70 -0.84
CA TRP A 102 10.69 -7.77 -1.22
C TRP A 102 11.98 -7.99 -0.43
N GLY A 103 12.01 -8.99 0.46
CA GLY A 103 13.16 -9.36 1.30
C GLY A 103 13.38 -8.45 2.52
N ILE A 104 12.47 -7.54 2.83
CA ILE A 104 12.56 -6.68 4.01
C ILE A 104 12.19 -7.48 5.25
N LYS A 105 12.98 -7.35 6.32
CA LYS A 105 12.71 -8.02 7.59
C LYS A 105 11.88 -7.12 8.50
N TRP A 106 10.73 -7.63 8.90
CA TRP A 106 9.74 -6.95 9.72
C TRP A 106 9.62 -7.64 11.08
N ALA A 107 9.92 -6.94 12.18
CA ALA A 107 9.82 -7.49 13.52
C ALA A 107 8.67 -6.87 14.30
N LYS A 108 7.85 -7.73 14.92
CA LYS A 108 6.69 -7.34 15.70
C LYS A 108 7.11 -6.54 16.93
N ASN A 109 6.44 -5.42 17.15
CA ASN A 109 6.40 -4.69 18.41
C ASN A 109 4.96 -4.77 19.00
N PRO A 110 4.66 -4.10 20.12
CA PRO A 110 3.33 -4.19 20.74
C PRO A 110 2.15 -3.80 19.84
N TYR A 111 2.37 -2.96 18.83
CA TYR A 111 1.31 -2.37 18.00
C TYR A 111 1.46 -2.68 16.51
N TYR A 112 2.66 -2.78 15.96
CA TYR A 112 2.90 -2.95 14.53
C TYR A 112 4.17 -3.79 14.30
N TYR A 113 4.56 -3.96 13.04
CA TYR A 113 5.85 -4.53 12.68
C TYR A 113 6.79 -3.41 12.22
N ASP A 114 7.98 -3.35 12.80
CA ASP A 114 9.03 -2.43 12.40
C ASP A 114 9.91 -3.06 11.34
N MET A 115 10.36 -2.28 10.36
CA MET A 115 11.52 -2.66 9.55
C MET A 115 12.75 -2.74 10.46
N VAL A 116 13.41 -3.90 10.47
CA VAL A 116 14.62 -4.13 11.26
C VAL A 116 15.81 -4.57 10.42
N ASP A 117 15.59 -4.96 9.17
CA ASP A 117 16.67 -5.20 8.22
C ASP A 117 16.26 -4.89 6.78
N HIS A 118 17.23 -4.43 6.00
CA HIS A 118 17.04 -3.94 4.64
C HIS A 118 17.89 -4.78 3.67
N PRO A 119 17.29 -5.47 2.68
CA PRO A 119 17.96 -6.49 1.89
C PRO A 119 19.06 -5.94 0.98
N LEU A 120 18.95 -4.67 0.57
CA LEU A 120 19.90 -4.02 -0.33
C LEU A 120 20.84 -3.05 0.38
N LYS A 121 20.93 -3.12 1.72
CA LYS A 121 21.77 -2.21 2.51
C LYS A 121 23.19 -2.13 1.97
N ASP A 122 23.82 -3.25 1.63
CA ASP A 122 25.19 -3.30 1.11
C ASP A 122 25.31 -3.53 -0.40
N ALA A 123 24.20 -3.52 -1.12
CA ALA A 123 24.16 -3.86 -2.55
C ALA A 123 25.01 -2.91 -3.44
N THR A 124 25.60 -3.51 -4.46
CA THR A 124 26.18 -2.85 -5.63
C THR A 124 25.12 -2.65 -6.72
N THR A 125 25.47 -1.94 -7.79
CA THR A 125 24.54 -1.75 -8.92
C THR A 125 24.28 -3.07 -9.64
N GLU A 126 25.30 -3.91 -9.76
CA GLU A 126 25.23 -5.24 -10.37
C GLU A 126 24.33 -6.19 -9.57
N ASP A 127 24.27 -6.04 -8.25
CA ASP A 127 23.40 -6.87 -7.40
C ASP A 127 21.91 -6.63 -7.69
N LEU A 128 21.52 -5.44 -8.19
CA LEU A 128 20.13 -5.14 -8.55
C LEU A 128 19.62 -6.05 -9.67
N GLU A 129 20.48 -6.50 -10.58
CA GLU A 129 20.10 -7.40 -11.68
C GLU A 129 19.88 -8.84 -11.20
N ARG A 130 20.55 -9.23 -10.11
CA ARG A 130 20.57 -10.60 -9.58
C ARG A 130 19.62 -10.79 -8.40
N TYR A 131 19.14 -9.69 -7.84
CA TYR A 131 18.24 -9.72 -6.70
C TYR A 131 16.94 -10.45 -7.05
N PRO A 132 16.44 -11.35 -6.17
CA PRO A 132 15.21 -12.11 -6.42
C PRO A 132 13.98 -11.22 -6.20
N TRP A 133 13.72 -10.32 -7.15
CA TRP A 133 12.59 -9.40 -7.10
C TRP A 133 11.25 -10.15 -7.03
N PRO A 134 10.23 -9.57 -6.36
CA PRO A 134 8.87 -10.07 -6.43
C PRO A 134 8.40 -10.25 -7.88
N ASP A 135 7.70 -11.35 -8.17
CA ASP A 135 7.12 -11.60 -9.48
C ASP A 135 5.74 -10.91 -9.60
N PRO A 136 5.58 -9.91 -10.49
CA PRO A 136 4.29 -9.29 -10.74
C PRO A 136 3.31 -10.19 -11.50
N SER A 137 3.79 -11.27 -12.12
CA SER A 137 2.97 -12.19 -12.90
C SER A 137 2.36 -13.35 -12.10
N ASP A 138 2.69 -13.47 -10.80
CA ASP A 138 2.13 -14.49 -9.93
C ASP A 138 0.58 -14.38 -9.88
N PRO A 139 -0.17 -15.38 -10.41
CA PRO A 139 -1.63 -15.31 -10.49
C PRO A 139 -2.29 -15.25 -9.11
N ALA A 140 -1.65 -15.81 -8.07
CA ALA A 140 -2.17 -15.79 -6.70
C ALA A 140 -2.33 -14.37 -6.13
N ARG A 141 -1.76 -13.35 -6.76
CA ARG A 141 -1.96 -11.94 -6.41
C ARG A 141 -3.31 -11.40 -6.88
N TYR A 142 -3.86 -11.96 -7.96
CA TYR A 142 -5.03 -11.44 -8.67
C TYR A 142 -6.24 -12.37 -8.68
N ASP A 143 -6.06 -13.64 -8.31
CA ASP A 143 -7.12 -14.65 -8.31
C ASP A 143 -8.37 -14.18 -7.55
N GLY A 144 -9.52 -14.15 -8.23
CA GLY A 144 -10.80 -13.73 -7.66
C GLY A 144 -11.05 -12.22 -7.60
N LEU A 145 -10.07 -11.37 -7.91
CA LEU A 145 -10.26 -9.91 -7.88
C LEU A 145 -11.34 -9.44 -8.87
N ARG A 146 -11.42 -10.08 -10.05
CA ARG A 146 -12.40 -9.73 -11.07
C ARG A 146 -13.83 -9.99 -10.59
N GLU A 147 -14.03 -11.11 -9.90
CA GLU A 147 -15.31 -11.51 -9.34
C GLU A 147 -15.71 -10.59 -8.18
N ASP A 148 -14.76 -10.28 -7.29
CA ASP A 148 -15.00 -9.41 -6.15
C ASP A 148 -15.38 -7.99 -6.57
N VAL A 149 -14.62 -7.39 -7.50
CA VAL A 149 -14.92 -6.04 -7.99
C VAL A 149 -16.24 -6.02 -8.76
N LYS A 150 -16.55 -7.09 -9.52
CA LYS A 150 -17.85 -7.21 -10.21
C LYS A 150 -19.00 -7.23 -9.22
N HIS A 151 -18.90 -8.03 -8.15
CA HIS A 151 -19.93 -8.11 -7.13
C HIS A 151 -20.14 -6.76 -6.42
N LEU A 152 -19.06 -6.05 -6.08
CA LEU A 152 -19.18 -4.72 -5.49
C LEU A 152 -19.82 -3.72 -6.45
N TYR A 153 -19.40 -3.73 -7.72
CA TYR A 153 -19.87 -2.75 -8.71
C TYR A 153 -21.34 -2.94 -9.08
N GLU A 154 -21.75 -4.19 -9.32
CA GLU A 154 -23.12 -4.54 -9.72
C GLU A 154 -24.08 -4.67 -8.53
N GLY A 155 -23.57 -5.07 -7.36
CA GLY A 155 -24.37 -5.36 -6.17
C GLY A 155 -24.49 -4.19 -5.19
N THR A 156 -23.74 -3.11 -5.37
CA THR A 156 -23.74 -1.96 -4.44
C THR A 156 -23.68 -0.63 -5.15
N GLU A 157 -23.99 0.44 -4.42
CA GLU A 157 -23.88 1.83 -4.88
C GLU A 157 -22.64 2.56 -4.32
N TYR A 158 -21.67 1.82 -3.76
CA TYR A 158 -20.43 2.41 -3.23
C TYR A 158 -19.43 2.70 -4.35
N ALA A 159 -18.63 3.75 -4.17
CA ALA A 159 -17.45 3.94 -5.00
C ALA A 159 -16.42 2.84 -4.68
N ILE A 160 -15.68 2.41 -5.68
CA ILE A 160 -14.68 1.36 -5.52
C ILE A 160 -13.29 1.95 -5.76
N VAL A 161 -12.38 1.66 -4.84
CA VAL A 161 -10.98 2.09 -4.90
C VAL A 161 -10.10 0.87 -5.04
N ALA A 162 -9.20 0.90 -6.02
CA ALA A 162 -8.08 -0.02 -6.09
C ALA A 162 -6.98 0.46 -5.15
N ASP A 163 -6.71 -0.30 -4.07
CA ASP A 163 -5.74 0.07 -3.05
C ASP A 163 -4.30 0.15 -3.57
N ALA A 164 -3.46 0.88 -2.83
CA ALA A 164 -2.04 0.88 -3.06
C ALA A 164 -1.45 -0.54 -2.92
N ILE A 165 -0.62 -0.92 -3.89
CA ILE A 165 0.03 -2.25 -3.92
C ILE A 165 1.18 -2.32 -2.91
N PHE A 166 1.78 -1.17 -2.59
CA PHE A 166 2.95 -1.01 -1.75
C PHE A 166 3.10 0.45 -1.33
N GLY A 167 4.16 0.77 -0.58
CA GLY A 167 4.65 2.14 -0.44
C GLY A 167 5.01 2.79 -1.79
N GLY A 168 5.33 4.07 -1.77
CA GLY A 168 5.70 4.79 -2.99
C GLY A 168 7.05 4.39 -3.60
N LEU A 169 7.39 5.00 -4.74
CA LEU A 169 8.66 4.74 -5.45
C LEU A 169 9.89 5.11 -4.61
N PHE A 170 9.86 6.30 -4.00
CA PHE A 170 10.93 6.78 -3.14
C PHE A 170 10.94 6.01 -1.83
N GLU A 171 9.76 5.80 -1.25
CA GLU A 171 9.54 5.01 -0.04
C GLU A 171 10.08 3.59 -0.12
N CYS A 172 9.66 2.84 -1.13
CA CYS A 172 10.14 1.48 -1.39
C CYS A 172 11.66 1.43 -1.56
N ALA A 173 12.24 2.42 -2.25
CA ALA A 173 13.69 2.47 -2.45
C ALA A 173 14.45 2.59 -1.13
N TRP A 174 13.97 3.44 -0.21
CA TRP A 174 14.60 3.58 1.10
C TRP A 174 14.21 2.47 2.08
N TRP A 175 13.09 1.76 1.90
CA TRP A 175 12.79 0.50 2.60
C TRP A 175 13.75 -0.62 2.21
N LEU A 176 14.12 -0.72 0.94
CA LEU A 176 15.02 -1.78 0.47
C LEU A 176 16.48 -1.50 0.84
N ARG A 177 16.90 -0.24 0.77
CA ARG A 177 18.29 0.19 0.94
C ARG A 177 18.63 0.67 2.36
N GLY A 178 17.61 1.08 3.12
CA GLY A 178 17.76 1.80 4.39
C GLY A 178 17.69 3.32 4.19
N PHE A 179 16.95 3.98 5.08
CA PHE A 179 16.60 5.42 4.99
C PHE A 179 17.81 6.33 4.78
N GLU A 180 18.75 6.32 5.73
CA GLU A 180 19.93 7.18 5.67
C GLU A 180 20.77 6.91 4.42
N ARG A 181 21.01 5.62 4.13
CA ARG A 181 21.91 5.21 3.06
C ARG A 181 21.37 5.56 1.69
N PHE A 182 20.08 5.33 1.44
CA PHE A 182 19.46 5.72 0.17
C PHE A 182 19.52 7.23 -0.06
N ASN A 183 19.26 8.02 0.98
CA ASN A 183 19.33 9.48 0.89
C ASN A 183 20.77 9.97 0.60
N VAL A 184 21.78 9.33 1.19
CA VAL A 184 23.19 9.59 0.85
C VAL A 184 23.52 9.16 -0.58
N ASP A 185 23.02 8.01 -1.02
CA ASP A 185 23.26 7.46 -2.36
C ASP A 185 22.72 8.36 -3.47
N LEU A 186 21.60 9.07 -3.28
CA LEU A 186 21.10 10.03 -4.26
C LEU A 186 22.11 11.12 -4.66
N HIS A 187 23.09 11.39 -3.79
CA HIS A 187 24.20 12.29 -4.07
C HIS A 187 25.51 11.53 -4.37
N LYS A 188 25.87 10.53 -3.57
CA LYS A 188 27.18 9.86 -3.63
C LYS A 188 27.24 8.71 -4.62
N ARG A 189 26.12 8.05 -4.90
CA ARG A 189 25.98 6.89 -5.79
C ARG A 189 24.72 7.02 -6.65
N PRO A 190 24.58 8.10 -7.44
CA PRO A 190 23.35 8.38 -8.18
C PRO A 190 22.99 7.24 -9.13
N ASP A 191 23.97 6.57 -9.75
CA ASP A 191 23.72 5.45 -10.67
C ASP A 191 23.01 4.29 -9.97
N PHE A 192 23.45 3.93 -8.76
CA PHE A 192 22.78 2.91 -7.94
C PHE A 192 21.37 3.37 -7.57
N ALA A 193 21.22 4.59 -7.04
CA ALA A 193 19.93 5.10 -6.60
C ALA A 193 18.91 5.18 -7.75
N THR A 194 19.34 5.62 -8.93
CA THR A 194 18.48 5.65 -10.12
C THR A 194 18.18 4.26 -10.66
N GLY A 195 19.16 3.34 -10.64
CA GLY A 195 18.95 1.95 -11.04
C GLY A 195 17.92 1.25 -10.14
N LEU A 196 17.99 1.47 -8.83
CA LEU A 196 17.01 0.95 -7.88
C LEU A 196 15.61 1.52 -8.15
N LEU A 197 15.50 2.85 -8.30
CA LEU A 197 14.23 3.50 -8.63
C LEU A 197 13.64 3.04 -9.97
N ASP A 198 14.48 2.80 -10.98
CA ASP A 198 14.05 2.26 -12.28
C ASP A 198 13.53 0.82 -12.14
N LYS A 199 14.20 0.00 -11.33
CA LYS A 199 13.77 -1.37 -11.10
C LYS A 199 12.44 -1.44 -10.35
N ILE A 200 12.25 -0.61 -9.33
CA ILE A 200 10.97 -0.51 -8.62
C ILE A 200 9.86 -0.03 -9.56
N LEU A 201 10.14 0.97 -10.41
CA LEU A 201 9.18 1.42 -11.42
C LEU A 201 8.78 0.30 -12.38
N GLU A 202 9.74 -0.48 -12.89
CA GLU A 202 9.46 -1.64 -13.76
C GLU A 202 8.50 -2.63 -13.08
N LEU A 203 8.76 -2.95 -11.81
CA LEU A 203 7.90 -3.84 -11.02
C LEU A 203 6.50 -3.23 -10.81
N TYR A 204 6.42 -1.93 -10.48
CA TYR A 204 5.15 -1.24 -10.24
C TYR A 204 4.30 -1.20 -11.50
N LEU A 205 4.88 -0.91 -12.66
CA LEU A 205 4.17 -1.00 -13.94
C LEU A 205 3.67 -2.42 -14.20
N GLY A 206 4.45 -3.44 -13.85
CA GLY A 206 4.03 -4.83 -13.94
C GLY A 206 2.86 -5.19 -13.02
N PHE A 207 2.91 -4.73 -11.77
CA PHE A 207 1.87 -4.95 -10.75
C PHE A 207 0.58 -4.19 -11.08
N TYR A 208 0.66 -2.87 -11.23
CA TYR A 208 -0.50 -2.03 -11.53
C TYR A 208 -1.11 -2.37 -12.89
N GLY A 209 -0.30 -2.72 -13.90
CA GLY A 209 -0.85 -3.14 -15.20
C GLY A 209 -1.81 -4.32 -15.07
N ARG A 210 -1.39 -5.40 -14.42
CA ARG A 210 -2.23 -6.59 -14.21
C ARG A 210 -3.37 -6.34 -13.25
N TYR A 211 -3.13 -5.53 -12.23
CA TYR A 211 -4.17 -5.19 -11.28
C TYR A 211 -5.31 -4.42 -11.96
N LEU A 212 -4.96 -3.42 -12.78
CA LEU A 212 -5.92 -2.64 -13.55
C LEU A 212 -6.54 -3.42 -14.72
N ASP A 213 -5.85 -4.41 -15.29
CA ASP A 213 -6.49 -5.35 -16.22
C ASP A 213 -7.65 -6.10 -15.54
N ALA A 214 -7.54 -6.41 -14.24
CA ALA A 214 -8.58 -7.09 -13.49
C ALA A 214 -9.72 -6.14 -13.04
N VAL A 215 -9.39 -4.94 -12.55
CA VAL A 215 -10.36 -4.07 -11.84
C VAL A 215 -10.64 -2.73 -12.50
N GLY A 216 -9.80 -2.30 -13.45
CA GLY A 216 -9.74 -0.91 -13.94
C GLY A 216 -11.01 -0.40 -14.61
N ASP A 217 -11.87 -1.28 -15.13
CA ASP A 217 -13.16 -0.92 -15.73
C ASP A 217 -14.31 -0.77 -14.71
N ARG A 218 -14.02 -0.94 -13.40
CA ARG A 218 -15.02 -0.94 -12.31
C ARG A 218 -14.57 -0.18 -11.05
N VAL A 219 -13.45 0.53 -11.10
CA VAL A 219 -12.98 1.36 -9.98
C VAL A 219 -13.06 2.83 -10.36
N GLU A 220 -13.48 3.66 -9.41
CA GLU A 220 -13.52 5.11 -9.58
C GLU A 220 -12.16 5.75 -9.29
N MET A 221 -11.31 5.10 -8.47
CA MET A 221 -9.99 5.59 -8.10
C MET A 221 -8.96 4.46 -8.02
N VAL A 222 -7.72 4.82 -8.30
CA VAL A 222 -6.54 3.99 -8.05
C VAL A 222 -5.69 4.73 -7.03
N GLU A 223 -5.41 4.08 -5.91
CA GLU A 223 -4.61 4.63 -4.84
C GLU A 223 -3.12 4.38 -5.12
N LEU A 224 -2.35 5.46 -5.05
CA LEU A 224 -0.89 5.46 -5.06
C LEU A 224 -0.42 6.53 -4.07
N GLY A 225 0.59 6.19 -3.26
CA GLY A 225 1.21 7.11 -2.31
C GLY A 225 2.73 7.17 -2.49
N ASP A 226 3.37 8.18 -1.91
CA ASP A 226 4.82 8.19 -1.68
C ASP A 226 5.15 9.16 -0.54
N ASP A 227 5.93 8.71 0.44
CA ASP A 227 6.29 9.54 1.59
C ASP A 227 7.55 10.37 1.29
N LEU A 228 7.31 11.63 0.94
CA LEU A 228 8.34 12.63 0.65
C LEU A 228 8.46 13.68 1.75
N GLY A 229 7.62 13.61 2.79
CA GLY A 229 7.48 14.65 3.80
C GLY A 229 8.33 14.38 5.03
N ALA A 230 8.92 15.44 5.57
CA ALA A 230 9.49 15.48 6.91
C ALA A 230 8.80 16.59 7.70
N GLN A 231 9.07 16.64 9.01
CA GLN A 231 8.42 17.58 9.94
C GLN A 231 8.45 19.05 9.51
N THR A 232 9.50 19.48 8.81
CA THR A 232 9.71 20.90 8.43
C THR A 232 9.75 21.14 6.91
N GLY A 233 9.52 20.11 6.11
CA GLY A 233 9.58 20.20 4.64
C GLY A 233 9.92 18.87 3.98
N PRO A 234 10.24 18.86 2.68
CA PRO A 234 10.54 17.64 1.96
C PRO A 234 11.82 16.94 2.45
N ILE A 235 11.84 15.59 2.44
CA ILE A 235 13.01 14.77 2.77
C ILE A 235 14.17 15.05 1.80
N ILE A 236 13.84 15.24 0.52
CA ILE A 236 14.81 15.62 -0.52
C ILE A 236 14.46 16.97 -1.14
N SER A 237 15.47 17.71 -1.59
CA SER A 237 15.23 19.01 -2.21
C SER A 237 14.30 18.91 -3.43
N PRO A 238 13.48 19.95 -3.73
CA PRO A 238 12.66 19.97 -4.93
C PRO A 238 13.46 19.82 -6.25
N GLN A 239 14.74 20.18 -6.25
CA GLN A 239 15.64 19.96 -7.38
C GLN A 239 15.94 18.47 -7.56
N MET A 240 16.26 17.75 -6.48
CA MET A 240 16.49 16.31 -6.51
C MET A 240 15.22 15.54 -6.86
N PHE A 241 14.06 15.93 -6.31
CA PHE A 241 12.76 15.38 -6.71
C PHE A 241 12.56 15.48 -8.23
N ARG A 242 12.74 16.68 -8.81
CA ARG A 242 12.60 16.90 -10.26
C ARG A 242 13.59 16.11 -11.10
N LYS A 243 14.80 15.87 -10.56
CA LYS A 243 15.86 15.12 -11.24
C LYS A 243 15.61 13.62 -11.21
N TYR A 244 15.25 13.07 -10.05
CA TYR A 244 15.27 11.62 -9.80
C TYR A 244 13.89 10.99 -9.74
N LEU A 245 12.87 11.65 -9.20
CA LEU A 245 11.54 11.04 -9.01
C LEU A 245 10.55 11.45 -10.09
N LYS A 246 10.45 12.76 -10.38
CA LYS A 246 9.46 13.31 -11.33
C LYS A 246 9.42 12.59 -12.69
N PRO A 247 10.55 12.23 -13.33
CA PRO A 247 10.52 11.52 -14.60
C PRO A 247 9.92 10.11 -14.51
N ARG A 248 10.09 9.45 -13.37
CA ARG A 248 9.56 8.10 -13.09
C ARG A 248 8.08 8.17 -12.71
N TYR A 249 7.71 9.17 -11.92
CA TYR A 249 6.30 9.45 -11.60
C TYR A 249 5.50 9.68 -12.88
N LYS A 250 6.00 10.50 -13.81
CA LYS A 250 5.32 10.73 -15.10
C LYS A 250 5.06 9.44 -15.92
N LYS A 251 5.80 8.36 -15.66
CA LYS A 251 5.57 7.06 -16.30
C LYS A 251 4.56 6.21 -15.55
N LEU A 252 4.48 6.37 -14.23
CA LEU A 252 3.62 5.58 -13.35
C LEU A 252 2.18 6.13 -13.30
N TYR A 253 2.05 7.46 -13.23
CA TYR A 253 0.77 8.20 -13.25
C TYR A 253 0.45 8.69 -14.66
#